data_AF-A0A5N5SWV7-F1
#
_entry.id   AF-A0A5N5SWV7-F1
#
_cell.length_a   1.000
_cell.length_b   1.000
_cell.length_c   1.000
_cell.angle_alpha   90.00
_cell.angle_beta   90.00
_cell.angle_gamma   90.00
#
_symmetry.space_group_name_H-M   'P 1'
#
loop_
_entity.id
_entity.type
_entity.pdbx_description
1 polymer ?
#
loop_
_entity_poly.entity_id
_entity_poly.type
_entity_poly.pdbx_seq_one_letter_code
_entity_poly.pdbx_strand_id
1 'polypeptide(L)'
;MLIKVQYGVLCSILVFGFITSFSDENPTIKWNALIFSQQWPITSCIDHLIKNPDGKIGPNFCNSSWHFQENEIKSIEPSLLKFWPNIFGERSMTSLWKHEWEKHGTCAAEIKKLDSEINYFSKGLELVVIYDYVSVLAISKIFPSDDNPYLFEDIYSALKNFLKKVPIVDCTYNPHLQRHELSQIKVCFDRSLRLIDCDDLEAFQNDLELLKNHGNCPKDKVFYPSSVKMRNVTYKYSNKLAIRHTSTWVEQNVPSWLSKLLQAFKGLSLINIY
;
A
#
# COMPACT_ATOMS: atom_id res chain seq x y z
N MET A 1 12.51 -24.81 -7.62
CA MET A 1 11.34 -25.46 -6.99
C MET A 1 10.23 -24.43 -6.92
N LEU A 2 9.35 -24.43 -7.91
CA LEU A 2 8.23 -23.50 -8.04
C LEU A 2 7.22 -23.81 -6.94
N ILE A 3 7.11 -22.94 -5.94
CA ILE A 3 6.04 -23.03 -4.96
C ILE A 3 4.74 -22.67 -5.70
N LYS A 4 3.92 -23.69 -5.98
CA LYS A 4 2.51 -23.50 -6.34
C LYS A 4 1.88 -22.65 -5.23
N VAL A 5 1.63 -21.38 -5.52
CA VAL A 5 0.95 -20.45 -4.62
C VAL A 5 -0.50 -20.90 -4.54
N GLN A 6 -0.78 -21.76 -3.57
CA GLN A 6 -2.11 -22.22 -3.23
C GLN A 6 -2.89 -20.98 -2.75
N TYR A 7 -4.05 -20.74 -3.37
CA TYR A 7 -4.98 -19.61 -3.24
C TYR A 7 -5.30 -19.08 -1.83
N GLY A 8 -4.78 -19.72 -0.78
CA GLY A 8 -4.94 -19.29 0.60
C GLY A 8 -3.78 -18.51 1.22
N VAL A 9 -2.60 -18.52 0.62
CA VAL A 9 -1.43 -17.80 1.16
C VAL A 9 -1.42 -16.32 0.75
N LEU A 10 -2.31 -15.90 -0.14
CA LEU A 10 -2.35 -14.56 -0.73
C LEU A 10 -2.91 -13.46 0.20
N CYS A 11 -3.79 -13.77 1.17
CA CYS A 11 -4.27 -12.75 2.13
C CYS A 11 -3.34 -12.58 3.34
N SER A 12 -2.36 -13.46 3.56
CA SER A 12 -1.51 -13.46 4.77
C SER A 12 -0.10 -12.92 4.55
N ILE A 13 0.24 -12.53 3.34
CA ILE A 13 1.46 -11.80 2.99
C ILE A 13 1.02 -10.74 1.97
N LEU A 14 1.80 -9.68 1.81
CA LEU A 14 1.81 -8.76 0.65
C LEU A 14 1.06 -7.43 0.87
N VAL A 15 1.81 -6.41 1.26
CA VAL A 15 1.38 -5.01 1.32
C VAL A 15 1.20 -4.50 -0.11
N PHE A 16 -0.01 -4.10 -0.49
CA PHE A 16 -0.25 -3.42 -1.77
C PHE A 16 0.35 -2.03 -1.71
N GLY A 17 0.76 -1.43 -2.83
CA GLY A 17 1.27 -0.07 -2.87
C GLY A 17 1.04 0.54 -4.23
N PHE A 18 0.05 1.44 -4.39
CA PHE A 18 -0.19 2.12 -5.68
C PHE A 18 0.14 3.61 -5.59
N ILE A 19 0.68 4.16 -6.67
CA ILE A 19 1.05 5.57 -6.80
C ILE A 19 -0.05 6.28 -7.60
N THR A 20 -0.91 7.05 -6.94
CA THR A 20 -1.86 7.92 -7.64
C THR A 20 -1.25 9.31 -7.81
N SER A 21 -1.58 10.01 -8.89
CA SER A 21 -1.28 11.45 -9.05
C SER A 21 -2.50 12.28 -8.62
N PHE A 22 -2.34 13.56 -8.29
CA PHE A 22 -3.45 14.42 -7.85
C PHE A 22 -3.41 15.87 -8.38
N SER A 23 -4.54 16.39 -8.91
CA SER A 23 -4.70 17.69 -9.59
C SER A 23 -5.02 18.88 -8.68
N ASP A 24 -4.27 19.97 -8.81
CA ASP A 24 -4.75 21.32 -8.45
C ASP A 24 -5.40 22.00 -9.67
N GLU A 25 -6.18 23.06 -9.46
CA GLU A 25 -6.86 23.86 -10.50
C GLU A 25 -5.91 24.70 -11.41
N ASN A 26 -4.68 24.24 -11.69
CA ASN A 26 -3.76 24.96 -12.56
C ASN A 26 -3.82 24.45 -14.02
N PRO A 27 -4.16 25.30 -15.01
CA PRO A 27 -4.37 24.87 -16.39
C PRO A 27 -3.11 24.37 -17.12
N THR A 28 -1.92 24.50 -16.54
CA THR A 28 -0.65 24.03 -17.14
C THR A 28 -0.05 22.80 -16.45
N ILE A 29 -0.42 22.53 -15.19
CA ILE A 29 0.07 21.39 -14.41
C ILE A 29 -1.15 20.64 -13.91
N LYS A 30 -1.42 19.47 -14.52
CA LYS A 30 -2.61 18.66 -14.22
C LYS A 30 -2.53 17.94 -12.87
N TRP A 31 -1.39 17.99 -12.17
CA TRP A 31 -1.21 17.42 -10.83
C TRP A 31 0.11 17.83 -10.14
N ASN A 32 0.07 17.95 -8.81
CA ASN A 32 1.14 18.51 -7.97
C ASN A 32 1.81 17.47 -7.05
N ALA A 33 1.15 16.35 -6.76
CA ALA A 33 1.63 15.36 -5.82
C ALA A 33 1.32 13.91 -6.26
N LEU A 34 2.07 12.99 -5.67
CA LEU A 34 1.85 11.56 -5.74
C LEU A 34 1.40 11.03 -4.37
N ILE A 35 0.47 10.09 -4.36
CA ILE A 35 0.03 9.39 -3.15
C ILE A 35 0.39 7.92 -3.31
N PHE A 36 1.28 7.44 -2.45
CA PHE A 36 1.58 6.02 -2.33
C PHE A 36 0.68 5.40 -1.28
N SER A 37 -0.24 4.55 -1.73
CA SER A 37 -1.29 3.96 -0.89
C SER A 37 -1.01 2.49 -0.64
N GLN A 38 -0.80 2.14 0.63
CA GLN A 38 -0.58 0.76 1.05
C GLN A 38 -1.79 0.13 1.70
N GLN A 39 -2.22 -1.05 1.24
CA GLN A 39 -3.42 -1.71 1.78
C GLN A 39 -3.10 -2.84 2.75
N TRP A 40 -3.95 -3.04 3.76
CA TRP A 40 -3.91 -4.17 4.67
C TRP A 40 -4.60 -5.40 4.05
N PRO A 41 -3.88 -6.49 3.76
CA PRO A 41 -4.40 -7.58 2.93
C PRO A 41 -5.65 -8.26 3.48
N ILE A 42 -5.72 -8.43 4.81
CA ILE A 42 -6.85 -9.07 5.49
C ILE A 42 -8.13 -8.26 5.26
N THR A 43 -8.05 -6.93 5.35
CA THR A 43 -9.19 -6.03 5.14
C THR A 43 -9.51 -5.86 3.65
N SER A 44 -8.52 -5.80 2.76
CA SER A 44 -8.76 -5.73 1.31
C SER A 44 -9.43 -6.98 0.74
N CYS A 45 -9.17 -8.16 1.32
CA CYS A 45 -9.89 -9.38 1.00
C CYS A 45 -11.38 -9.31 1.40
N ILE A 46 -11.75 -8.45 2.36
CA ILE A 46 -13.13 -8.23 2.83
C ILE A 46 -13.83 -7.17 1.99
N ASP A 47 -13.15 -6.08 1.64
CA ASP A 47 -13.71 -4.94 0.89
C ASP A 47 -14.24 -5.35 -0.50
N HIS A 48 -13.56 -6.27 -1.20
CA HIS A 48 -14.03 -6.81 -2.48
C HIS A 48 -15.41 -7.52 -2.38
N LEU A 49 -15.73 -8.12 -1.23
CA LEU A 49 -17.03 -8.76 -1.02
C LEU A 49 -18.15 -7.73 -0.82
N ILE A 50 -17.81 -6.47 -0.49
CA ILE A 50 -18.76 -5.47 0.00
C ILE A 50 -18.91 -4.27 -0.94
N LYS A 51 -17.84 -3.83 -1.64
CA LYS A 51 -17.86 -2.79 -2.69
C LYS A 51 -16.47 -2.65 -3.31
N ASN A 52 -16.39 -2.47 -4.63
CA ASN A 52 -15.16 -2.08 -5.32
C ASN A 52 -15.04 -0.55 -5.22
N PRO A 53 -14.19 0.03 -4.34
CA PRO A 53 -14.03 1.46 -4.30
C PRO A 53 -13.11 1.82 -5.47
N ASP A 54 -13.69 2.07 -6.63
CA ASP A 54 -12.93 2.70 -7.71
C ASP A 54 -12.36 4.01 -7.16
N GLY A 55 -11.04 4.08 -7.00
CA GLY A 55 -10.36 5.29 -6.57
C GLY A 55 -10.65 6.40 -7.59
N LYS A 56 -11.56 7.32 -7.24
CA LYS A 56 -11.97 8.45 -8.09
C LYS A 56 -11.02 9.64 -7.99
N ILE A 57 -9.98 9.56 -7.16
CA ILE A 57 -9.10 10.67 -6.83
C ILE A 57 -7.91 10.67 -7.79
N GLY A 58 -7.67 11.81 -8.44
CA GLY A 58 -6.52 12.04 -9.31
C GLY A 58 -6.84 12.06 -10.80
N PRO A 59 -5.90 12.54 -11.66
CA PRO A 59 -6.05 12.38 -13.09
C PRO A 59 -5.93 10.89 -13.42
N ASN A 60 -6.75 10.46 -14.38
CA ASN A 60 -6.87 9.05 -14.75
C ASN A 60 -6.75 8.92 -16.26
N PHE A 61 -6.09 7.86 -16.71
CA PHE A 61 -6.00 7.52 -18.13
C PHE A 61 -5.40 8.66 -18.98
N CYS A 62 -4.31 9.27 -18.50
CA CYS A 62 -3.72 10.47 -19.11
C CYS A 62 -3.14 10.24 -20.51
N ASN A 63 -2.85 8.99 -20.88
CA ASN A 63 -2.39 8.64 -22.21
C ASN A 63 -3.02 7.33 -22.69
N SER A 64 -4.04 7.44 -23.56
CA SER A 64 -4.75 6.28 -24.12
C SER A 64 -3.93 5.45 -25.10
N SER A 65 -2.78 5.95 -25.56
CA SER A 65 -1.88 5.21 -26.47
C SER A 65 -0.79 4.43 -25.71
N TRP A 66 -0.66 4.62 -24.40
CA TRP A 66 0.32 3.93 -23.56
C TRP A 66 -0.31 2.72 -22.87
N HIS A 67 -0.67 1.73 -23.69
CA HIS A 67 -1.18 0.46 -23.20
C HIS A 67 -0.11 -0.29 -22.39
N PHE A 68 -0.56 -0.99 -21.35
CA PHE A 68 0.32 -1.84 -20.55
C PHE A 68 0.94 -2.97 -21.38
N GLN A 69 2.25 -3.15 -21.23
CA GLN A 69 3.05 -4.16 -21.91
C GLN A 69 3.81 -5.00 -20.88
N GLU A 70 3.27 -6.16 -20.51
CA GLU A 70 3.84 -7.07 -19.51
C GLU A 70 5.33 -7.40 -19.73
N ASN A 71 5.78 -7.46 -20.99
CA ASN A 71 7.19 -7.69 -21.31
C ASN A 71 8.14 -6.61 -20.79
N GLU A 72 7.70 -5.36 -20.65
CA GLU A 72 8.50 -4.23 -20.15
C GLU A 72 8.86 -4.41 -18.67
N ILE A 73 8.03 -5.14 -17.91
CA ILE A 73 8.21 -5.38 -16.47
C ILE A 73 8.68 -6.80 -16.14
N LYS A 74 8.93 -7.63 -17.14
CA LYS A 74 9.27 -9.05 -16.97
C LYS A 74 10.45 -9.31 -16.03
N SER A 75 11.41 -8.39 -16.00
CA SER A 75 12.58 -8.48 -15.12
C SER A 75 12.27 -8.29 -13.63
N ILE A 76 11.14 -7.65 -13.30
CA ILE A 76 10.68 -7.38 -11.93
C ILE A 76 9.38 -8.10 -11.58
N GLU A 77 8.78 -8.83 -12.51
CA GLU A 77 7.53 -9.58 -12.32
C GLU A 77 7.55 -10.49 -11.08
N PRO A 78 8.62 -11.26 -10.77
CA PRO A 78 8.67 -12.04 -9.53
C PRO A 78 8.57 -11.17 -8.26
N SER A 79 9.10 -9.94 -8.33
CA SER A 79 8.99 -8.97 -7.23
C SER A 79 7.59 -8.37 -7.17
N LEU A 80 6.92 -8.13 -8.28
CA LEU A 80 5.53 -7.67 -8.31
C LEU A 80 4.55 -8.73 -7.82
N LEU A 81 4.72 -10.00 -8.23
CA LEU A 81 3.92 -11.12 -7.70
C LEU A 81 4.04 -11.26 -6.18
N LYS A 82 5.20 -10.87 -5.64
CA LYS A 82 5.41 -10.78 -4.20
C LYS A 82 4.83 -9.47 -3.68
N PHE A 83 5.40 -8.33 -3.94
CA PHE A 83 5.09 -7.09 -3.22
C PHE A 83 3.88 -6.30 -3.76
N TRP A 84 3.27 -6.71 -4.87
CA TRP A 84 2.11 -6.04 -5.45
C TRP A 84 1.23 -7.05 -6.18
N PRO A 85 0.77 -8.12 -5.49
CA PRO A 85 0.01 -9.19 -6.13
C PRO A 85 -1.34 -8.67 -6.61
N ASN A 86 -2.06 -9.48 -7.38
CA ASN A 86 -3.50 -9.30 -7.49
C ASN A 86 -4.21 -10.21 -6.48
N ILE A 87 -4.91 -9.62 -5.51
CA ILE A 87 -5.71 -10.36 -4.50
C ILE A 87 -7.14 -10.64 -4.97
N PHE A 88 -7.52 -10.15 -6.15
CA PHE A 88 -8.81 -10.39 -6.77
C PHE A 88 -8.73 -11.66 -7.62
N GLY A 89 -9.06 -12.80 -7.00
CA GLY A 89 -8.85 -14.14 -7.55
C GLY A 89 -9.60 -14.50 -8.84
N GLU A 90 -10.53 -13.65 -9.30
CA GLU A 90 -11.26 -13.85 -10.56
C GLU A 90 -10.57 -13.21 -11.79
N ARG A 91 -9.46 -12.48 -11.58
CA ARG A 91 -8.74 -11.80 -12.67
C ARG A 91 -7.29 -12.27 -12.79
N SER A 92 -6.68 -12.06 -13.95
CA SER A 92 -5.26 -12.38 -14.17
C SER A 92 -4.37 -11.57 -13.21
N MET A 93 -3.19 -12.09 -12.86
CA MET A 93 -2.22 -11.36 -12.02
C MET A 93 -1.87 -9.99 -12.60
N THR A 94 -1.76 -9.93 -13.93
CA THR A 94 -1.40 -8.72 -14.68
C THR A 94 -2.54 -7.72 -14.82
N SER A 95 -3.79 -8.11 -14.58
CA SER A 95 -4.94 -7.20 -14.72
C SER A 95 -4.88 -6.02 -13.75
N LEU A 96 -4.33 -6.23 -12.55
CA LEU A 96 -4.10 -5.14 -11.60
C LEU A 96 -3.01 -4.20 -12.12
N TRP A 97 -1.84 -4.73 -12.50
CA TRP A 97 -0.74 -3.90 -13.00
C TRP A 97 -1.16 -3.12 -14.25
N LYS A 98 -1.92 -3.75 -15.15
CA LYS A 98 -2.54 -3.07 -16.28
C LYS A 98 -3.41 -1.90 -15.82
N HIS A 99 -4.32 -2.12 -14.88
CA HIS A 99 -5.18 -1.06 -14.34
C HIS A 99 -4.36 0.09 -13.75
N GLU A 100 -3.39 -0.23 -12.90
CA GLU A 100 -2.54 0.74 -12.21
C GLU A 100 -1.69 1.55 -13.19
N TRP A 101 -1.11 0.91 -14.21
CA TRP A 101 -0.37 1.61 -15.25
C TRP A 101 -1.27 2.50 -16.10
N GLU A 102 -2.31 1.93 -16.73
CA GLU A 102 -3.16 2.66 -17.67
C GLU A 102 -3.86 3.83 -16.98
N LYS A 103 -4.34 3.62 -15.75
CA LYS A 103 -5.06 4.63 -14.98
C LYS A 103 -4.13 5.66 -14.34
N HIS A 104 -3.09 5.23 -13.62
CA HIS A 104 -2.27 6.12 -12.79
C HIS A 104 -0.83 6.30 -13.31
N GLY A 105 -0.20 5.22 -13.78
CA GLY A 105 1.16 5.24 -14.32
C GLY A 105 1.33 6.18 -15.52
N THR A 106 0.36 6.18 -16.46
CA THR A 106 0.39 7.08 -17.64
C THR A 106 0.38 8.56 -17.26
N CYS A 107 -0.22 8.91 -16.12
CA CYS A 107 -0.19 10.27 -15.57
C CYS A 107 1.14 10.54 -14.85
N ALA A 108 1.58 9.61 -14.00
CA ALA A 108 2.82 9.71 -13.23
C ALA A 108 4.06 9.85 -14.13
N ALA A 109 4.02 9.29 -15.33
CA ALA A 109 5.08 9.31 -16.31
C ALA A 109 5.40 10.70 -16.92
N GLU A 110 4.68 11.76 -16.54
CA GLU A 110 5.17 13.14 -16.70
C GLU A 110 6.43 13.42 -15.85
N ILE A 111 6.63 12.67 -14.76
CA ILE A 111 7.86 12.71 -13.98
C ILE A 111 8.90 11.82 -14.66
N LYS A 112 10.04 12.41 -15.06
CA LYS A 112 11.16 11.70 -15.71
C LYS A 112 11.62 10.42 -14.99
N LYS A 113 11.48 10.35 -13.67
CA LYS A 113 11.85 9.16 -12.88
C LYS A 113 10.82 8.02 -12.95
N LEU A 114 9.64 8.24 -13.55
CA LEU A 114 8.49 7.33 -13.64
C LEU A 114 8.00 7.17 -15.09
N ASP A 115 8.79 7.62 -16.07
CA ASP A 115 8.43 7.81 -17.49
C ASP A 115 8.28 6.52 -18.31
N SER A 116 8.23 5.35 -17.65
CA SER A 116 8.02 4.04 -18.27
C SER A 116 7.41 3.07 -17.25
N GLU A 117 6.83 1.97 -17.73
CA GLU A 117 6.28 0.91 -16.89
C GLU A 117 7.31 0.40 -15.88
N ILE A 118 8.50 0.04 -16.36
CA ILE A 118 9.58 -0.47 -15.51
C ILE A 118 9.99 0.54 -14.44
N ASN A 119 10.04 1.84 -14.76
CA ASN A 119 10.39 2.89 -13.81
C ASN A 119 9.30 3.11 -12.76
N TYR A 120 8.03 3.16 -13.20
CA TYR A 120 6.87 3.31 -12.32
C TYR A 120 6.76 2.15 -11.32
N PHE A 121 6.78 0.91 -11.81
CA PHE A 121 6.66 -0.27 -10.96
C PHE A 121 7.89 -0.48 -10.07
N SER A 122 9.11 -0.22 -10.59
CA SER A 122 10.31 -0.29 -9.75
C SER A 122 10.27 0.73 -8.62
N LYS A 123 9.77 1.96 -8.87
CA LYS A 123 9.58 2.94 -7.79
C LYS A 123 8.54 2.45 -6.78
N GLY A 124 7.41 1.90 -7.22
CA GLY A 124 6.42 1.32 -6.31
C GLY A 124 7.02 0.25 -5.39
N LEU A 125 7.80 -0.69 -5.97
CA LEU A 125 8.52 -1.72 -5.21
C LEU A 125 9.52 -1.14 -4.21
N GLU A 126 10.26 -0.09 -4.59
CA GLU A 126 11.17 0.62 -3.69
C GLU A 126 10.41 1.23 -2.51
N LEU A 127 9.27 1.88 -2.76
CA LEU A 127 8.45 2.52 -1.73
C LEU A 127 7.84 1.49 -0.77
N VAL A 128 7.38 0.33 -1.25
CA VAL A 128 6.88 -0.78 -0.40
C VAL A 128 7.93 -1.22 0.63
N VAL A 129 9.21 -1.22 0.25
CA VAL A 129 10.32 -1.57 1.16
C VAL A 129 10.65 -0.44 2.13
N ILE A 130 10.70 0.80 1.64
CA ILE A 130 11.07 1.95 2.47
C ILE A 130 9.99 2.23 3.54
N TYR A 131 8.72 2.07 3.16
CA TYR A 131 7.57 2.42 3.98
C TYR A 131 6.83 1.20 4.51
N ASP A 132 7.54 0.16 4.97
CA ASP A 132 6.92 -1.03 5.56
C ASP A 132 6.18 -0.71 6.86
N TYR A 133 4.90 -0.37 6.75
CA TYR A 133 4.07 0.00 7.89
C TYR A 133 3.80 -1.16 8.84
N VAL A 134 3.87 -2.42 8.37
CA VAL A 134 3.70 -3.57 9.26
C VAL A 134 4.86 -3.60 10.25
N SER A 135 6.09 -3.40 9.77
CA SER A 135 7.26 -3.29 10.65
C SER A 135 7.20 -2.06 11.55
N VAL A 136 6.77 -0.90 11.02
CA VAL A 136 6.64 0.35 11.81
C VAL A 136 5.65 0.19 12.97
N LEU A 137 4.48 -0.38 12.70
CA LEU A 137 3.47 -0.65 13.72
C LEU A 137 3.97 -1.67 14.73
N ALA A 138 4.64 -2.73 14.27
CA ALA A 138 5.22 -3.75 15.16
C ALA A 138 6.28 -3.20 16.12
N ILE A 139 7.15 -2.28 15.67
CA ILE A 139 8.14 -1.58 16.52
C ILE A 139 7.43 -0.77 17.61
N SER A 140 6.26 -0.21 17.29
CA SER A 140 5.41 0.52 18.23
C SER A 140 4.50 -0.40 19.06
N LYS A 141 4.73 -1.72 19.03
CA LYS A 141 3.95 -2.77 19.73
C LYS A 141 2.48 -2.84 19.29
N ILE A 142 2.19 -2.39 18.07
CA ILE A 142 0.88 -2.49 17.42
C ILE A 142 0.92 -3.69 16.49
N PHE A 143 0.28 -4.78 16.91
CA PHE A 143 0.23 -6.04 16.17
C PHE A 143 -1.19 -6.34 15.68
N PRO A 144 -1.35 -7.11 14.58
CA PRO A 144 -2.66 -7.56 14.17
C PRO A 144 -3.38 -8.32 15.30
N SER A 145 -4.64 -7.98 15.56
CA SER A 145 -5.51 -8.66 16.52
C SER A 145 -6.96 -8.60 16.04
N ASP A 146 -7.65 -9.74 16.13
CA ASP A 146 -9.09 -9.79 15.86
C ASP A 146 -9.93 -9.33 17.05
N ASP A 147 -9.37 -9.30 18.26
CA ASP A 147 -10.13 -9.06 19.49
C ASP A 147 -9.85 -7.69 20.11
N ASN A 148 -8.64 -7.17 19.91
CA ASN A 148 -8.19 -5.93 20.56
C ASN A 148 -8.10 -4.79 19.54
N PRO A 149 -8.99 -3.79 19.60
CA PRO A 149 -8.84 -2.58 18.82
C PRO A 149 -7.75 -1.68 19.40
N TYR A 150 -7.23 -0.79 18.57
CA TYR A 150 -6.32 0.29 18.94
C TYR A 150 -7.03 1.64 18.89
N LEU A 151 -6.52 2.61 19.64
CA LEU A 151 -6.87 4.01 19.40
C LEU A 151 -6.28 4.44 18.05
N PHE A 152 -7.01 5.28 17.32
CA PHE A 152 -6.49 5.87 16.08
C PHE A 152 -5.15 6.59 16.33
N GLU A 153 -5.07 7.31 17.45
CA GLU A 153 -3.89 8.10 17.79
C GLU A 153 -2.64 7.25 17.94
N ASP A 154 -2.74 6.02 18.47
CA ASP A 154 -1.58 5.13 18.62
C ASP A 154 -1.02 4.72 17.25
N ILE A 155 -1.91 4.36 16.31
CA ILE A 155 -1.55 4.01 14.93
C ILE A 155 -0.97 5.22 14.21
N TYR A 156 -1.67 6.36 14.27
CA TYR A 156 -1.26 7.59 13.60
C TYR A 156 0.09 8.11 14.11
N SER A 157 0.28 8.17 15.43
CA SER A 157 1.53 8.63 16.03
C SER A 157 2.70 7.69 15.72
N ALA A 158 2.50 6.37 15.69
CA ALA A 158 3.54 5.42 15.27
C ALA A 158 4.03 5.72 13.84
N LEU A 159 3.10 5.93 12.92
CA LEU A 159 3.39 6.24 11.52
C LEU A 159 4.02 7.63 11.36
N LYS A 160 3.45 8.66 11.96
CA LYS A 160 3.98 10.03 11.93
C LYS A 160 5.39 10.13 12.51
N ASN A 161 5.66 9.41 13.60
CA ASN A 161 6.98 9.38 14.22
C ASN A 161 8.03 8.73 13.33
N PHE A 162 7.65 7.70 12.56
CA PHE A 162 8.53 7.08 11.58
C PHE A 162 8.75 7.98 10.36
N LEU A 163 7.67 8.51 9.79
CA LEU A 163 7.68 9.29 8.55
C LEU A 163 8.26 10.70 8.72
N LYS A 164 8.14 11.27 9.92
CA LYS A 164 8.34 12.72 10.18
C LYS A 164 7.49 13.61 9.26
N LYS A 165 6.38 13.05 8.79
CA LYS A 165 5.40 13.64 7.87
C LYS A 165 4.00 13.14 8.23
N VAL A 166 2.97 13.87 7.79
CA VAL A 166 1.56 13.53 8.01
C VAL A 166 1.09 12.46 7.03
N PRO A 167 0.81 11.21 7.47
CA PRO A 167 0.14 10.21 6.64
C PRO A 167 -1.39 10.36 6.68
N ILE A 168 -2.07 9.62 5.79
CA ILE A 168 -3.51 9.35 5.88
C ILE A 168 -3.72 7.89 6.30
N VAL A 169 -4.61 7.63 7.25
CA VAL A 169 -4.92 6.28 7.75
C VAL A 169 -6.40 6.02 7.57
N ASP A 170 -6.72 5.11 6.65
CA ASP A 170 -8.07 4.75 6.30
C ASP A 170 -8.47 3.39 6.87
N CYS A 171 -9.75 3.29 7.20
CA CYS A 171 -10.46 2.12 7.66
C CYS A 171 -11.61 1.80 6.68
N THR A 172 -11.99 0.53 6.62
CA THR A 172 -13.27 0.11 6.04
C THR A 172 -14.20 -0.37 7.14
N TYR A 173 -15.51 -0.19 6.94
CA TYR A 173 -16.50 -0.75 7.86
C TYR A 173 -16.82 -2.18 7.45
N ASN A 174 -16.59 -3.14 8.35
CA ASN A 174 -16.97 -4.52 8.18
C ASN A 174 -18.40 -4.74 8.74
N PRO A 175 -19.44 -4.86 7.89
CA PRO A 175 -20.82 -5.02 8.34
C PRO A 175 -21.08 -6.36 9.01
N HIS A 176 -20.29 -7.40 8.72
CA HIS A 176 -20.45 -8.73 9.32
C HIS A 176 -19.98 -8.74 10.77
N LEU A 177 -18.89 -8.03 11.07
CA LEU A 177 -18.32 -7.91 12.41
C LEU A 177 -18.75 -6.63 13.14
N GLN A 178 -19.50 -5.75 12.47
CA GLN A 178 -19.98 -4.46 12.95
C GLN A 178 -18.86 -3.58 13.53
N ARG A 179 -17.75 -3.44 12.80
CA ARG A 179 -16.57 -2.71 13.26
C ARG A 179 -15.77 -2.08 12.13
N HIS A 180 -14.97 -1.07 12.45
CA HIS A 180 -14.04 -0.46 11.52
C HIS A 180 -12.68 -1.16 11.58
N GLU A 181 -12.19 -1.58 10.42
CA GLU A 181 -10.93 -2.30 10.26
C GLU A 181 -9.95 -1.45 9.45
N LEU A 182 -8.70 -1.31 9.93
CA LEU A 182 -7.60 -0.67 9.22
C LEU A 182 -7.53 -1.25 7.80
N SER A 183 -7.64 -0.40 6.79
CA SER A 183 -7.72 -0.80 5.39
C SER A 183 -6.53 -0.29 4.60
N GLN A 184 -6.16 0.98 4.73
CA GLN A 184 -5.11 1.58 3.92
C GLN A 184 -4.32 2.64 4.70
N ILE A 185 -3.04 2.78 4.36
CA ILE A 185 -2.18 3.87 4.84
C ILE A 185 -1.59 4.56 3.62
N LYS A 186 -1.70 5.88 3.54
CA LYS A 186 -1.23 6.67 2.40
C LYS A 186 -0.14 7.64 2.83
N VAL A 187 0.87 7.79 1.99
CA VAL A 187 1.90 8.82 2.11
C VAL A 187 2.07 9.58 0.83
N CYS A 188 2.46 10.84 0.96
CA CYS A 188 2.43 11.80 -0.12
C CYS A 188 3.84 12.24 -0.52
N PHE A 189 4.03 12.46 -1.82
CA PHE A 189 5.28 12.93 -2.40
C PHE A 189 5.03 14.11 -3.33
N ASP A 190 5.96 15.06 -3.38
CA ASP A 190 5.99 16.05 -4.44
C ASP A 190 6.43 15.43 -5.78
N ARG A 191 6.38 16.22 -6.87
CA ARG A 191 6.84 15.77 -8.21
C ARG A 191 8.34 15.46 -8.28
N SER A 192 9.12 15.83 -7.27
CA SER A 192 10.54 15.45 -7.16
C SER A 192 10.75 14.11 -6.45
N LEU A 193 9.67 13.46 -6.03
CA LEU A 193 9.63 12.25 -5.20
C LEU A 193 10.16 12.47 -3.78
N ARG A 194 10.03 13.69 -3.24
CA ARG A 194 10.33 13.97 -1.83
C ARG A 194 9.08 13.78 -1.00
N LEU A 195 9.22 13.13 0.16
CA LEU A 195 8.11 12.93 1.10
C LEU A 195 7.60 14.29 1.61
N ILE A 196 6.29 14.50 1.52
CA ILE A 196 5.60 15.70 1.97
C ILE A 196 4.45 15.32 2.90
N ASP A 197 3.89 16.31 3.57
CA ASP A 197 2.70 16.14 4.40
C ASP A 197 1.48 15.98 3.51
N CYS A 198 0.59 15.02 3.83
CA CYS A 198 -0.59 14.76 3.01
C CYS A 198 -1.70 15.82 3.19
N ASP A 199 -1.76 16.51 4.32
CA ASP A 199 -2.74 17.58 4.60
C ASP A 199 -2.48 18.87 3.79
N ASP A 200 -1.31 19.01 3.19
CA ASP A 200 -1.02 20.10 2.26
C ASP A 200 -1.68 19.91 0.87
N LEU A 201 -2.31 18.75 0.59
CA LEU A 201 -2.90 18.47 -0.72
C LEU A 201 -4.37 18.94 -0.81
N GLU A 202 -4.69 19.72 -1.85
CA GLU A 202 -6.05 20.20 -2.11
C GLU A 202 -7.09 19.05 -2.21
N ALA A 203 -6.65 17.86 -2.61
CA ALA A 203 -7.43 16.62 -2.68
C ALA A 203 -8.15 16.29 -1.37
N PHE A 204 -7.42 16.49 -0.28
CA PHE A 204 -7.87 16.21 1.06
C PHE A 204 -8.48 17.47 1.68
N GLN A 205 -8.13 18.67 1.20
CA GLN A 205 -8.73 19.92 1.68
C GLN A 205 -10.20 20.07 1.29
N ASN A 206 -10.59 19.56 0.10
CA ASN A 206 -11.99 19.50 -0.32
C ASN A 206 -12.84 18.49 0.49
N ASP A 207 -12.18 17.56 1.18
CA ASP A 207 -12.79 16.69 2.18
C ASP A 207 -12.33 17.13 3.58
N LEU A 208 -12.95 18.23 4.04
CA LEU A 208 -12.61 18.89 5.31
C LEU A 208 -12.63 17.93 6.51
N GLU A 209 -13.35 16.82 6.40
CA GLU A 209 -13.44 15.78 7.42
C GLU A 209 -12.25 14.82 7.35
N LEU A 210 -11.84 14.36 6.16
CA LEU A 210 -10.60 13.60 5.98
C LEU A 210 -9.36 14.39 6.40
N LEU A 211 -9.30 15.69 6.07
CA LEU A 211 -8.18 16.56 6.44
C LEU A 211 -8.01 16.67 7.95
N LYS A 212 -9.10 17.00 8.66
CA LYS A 212 -9.10 17.15 10.13
C LYS A 212 -8.83 15.84 10.85
N ASN A 213 -9.26 14.73 10.26
CA ASN A 213 -9.17 13.43 10.91
C ASN A 213 -7.95 12.60 10.50
N HIS A 214 -7.16 13.07 9.52
CA HIS A 214 -6.02 12.35 8.95
C HIS A 214 -6.41 10.95 8.42
N GLY A 215 -7.59 10.88 7.79
CA GLY A 215 -8.23 9.65 7.30
C GLY A 215 -9.66 9.45 7.83
N ASN A 216 -10.29 8.33 7.48
CA ASN A 216 -11.70 8.05 7.82
C ASN A 216 -11.89 7.08 9.02
N CYS A 217 -10.82 6.69 9.70
CA CYS A 217 -10.90 5.80 10.85
C CYS A 217 -11.59 6.46 12.07
N PRO A 218 -12.39 5.71 12.85
CA PRO A 218 -12.91 6.20 14.13
C PRO A 218 -11.78 6.42 15.13
N LYS A 219 -11.93 7.40 16.02
CA LYS A 219 -10.86 7.78 16.97
C LYS A 219 -10.65 6.77 18.10
N ASP A 220 -11.70 6.08 18.51
CA ASP A 220 -11.75 5.24 19.71
C ASP A 220 -11.46 3.75 19.44
N LYS A 221 -11.87 3.20 18.29
CA LYS A 221 -11.75 1.76 18.01
C LYS A 221 -11.41 1.46 16.56
N VAL A 222 -10.12 1.24 16.30
CA VAL A 222 -9.62 0.74 15.02
C VAL A 222 -9.18 -0.71 15.18
N PHE A 223 -9.86 -1.63 14.50
CA PHE A 223 -9.44 -3.03 14.46
C PHE A 223 -8.33 -3.21 13.41
N TYR A 224 -7.27 -3.91 13.78
CA TYR A 224 -6.19 -4.28 12.86
C TYR A 224 -6.24 -5.80 12.69
N PRO A 225 -7.09 -6.35 11.79
CA PRO A 225 -7.48 -7.74 11.87
C PRO A 225 -6.32 -8.68 11.55
N SER A 226 -6.23 -9.76 12.33
CA SER A 226 -5.20 -10.80 12.20
C SER A 226 -5.68 -11.99 11.38
N SER A 227 -6.98 -12.08 11.05
CA SER A 227 -7.48 -13.16 10.24
C SER A 227 -8.63 -12.77 9.32
N VAL A 228 -8.74 -13.49 8.20
CA VAL A 228 -9.88 -13.42 7.29
C VAL A 228 -10.40 -14.82 7.04
N LYS A 229 -11.72 -14.97 7.08
CA LYS A 229 -12.40 -16.22 6.71
C LYS A 229 -12.86 -16.11 5.26
N MET A 230 -12.33 -16.97 4.40
CA MET A 230 -12.80 -17.10 3.02
C MET A 230 -13.41 -18.50 2.85
N ARG A 231 -14.71 -18.55 2.59
CA ARG A 231 -15.48 -19.81 2.55
C ARG A 231 -15.29 -20.60 3.86
N ASN A 232 -14.74 -21.81 3.78
CA ASN A 232 -14.50 -22.69 4.93
C ASN A 232 -13.06 -22.65 5.45
N VAL A 233 -12.23 -21.73 4.95
CA VAL A 233 -10.82 -21.60 5.34
C VAL A 233 -10.61 -20.28 6.07
N THR A 234 -9.87 -20.32 7.16
CA THR A 234 -9.44 -19.12 7.90
C THR A 234 -7.95 -18.90 7.66
N TYR A 235 -7.61 -17.73 7.15
CA TYR A 235 -6.24 -17.30 6.95
C TYR A 235 -5.81 -16.41 8.10
N LYS A 236 -4.63 -16.67 8.66
CA LYS A 236 -4.11 -15.95 9.82
C LYS A 236 -2.81 -15.25 9.48
N TYR A 237 -2.68 -14.04 10.00
CA TYR A 237 -1.51 -13.20 10.00
C TYR A 237 -0.98 -13.13 11.44
N SER A 238 0.05 -13.92 11.75
CA SER A 238 0.59 -13.98 13.12
C SER A 238 1.46 -12.77 13.48
N ASN A 239 1.55 -12.44 14.77
CA ASN A 239 2.50 -11.43 15.27
C ASN A 239 3.95 -11.75 14.88
N LYS A 240 4.31 -13.03 14.76
CA LYS A 240 5.63 -13.46 14.28
C LYS A 240 5.87 -13.03 12.83
N LEU A 241 4.84 -13.04 11.97
CA LEU A 241 4.92 -12.53 10.61
C LEU A 241 5.04 -11.00 10.60
N ALA A 242 4.36 -10.30 11.51
CA ALA A 242 4.47 -8.85 11.64
C ALA A 242 5.89 -8.42 12.05
N ILE A 243 6.46 -9.04 13.08
CA ILE A 243 7.83 -8.75 13.57
C ILE A 243 8.87 -9.06 12.49
N ARG A 244 8.65 -10.11 11.71
CA ARG A 244 9.59 -10.57 10.69
C ARG A 244 9.26 -10.04 9.30
N HIS A 245 8.35 -9.08 9.15
CA HIS A 245 7.78 -8.72 7.86
C HIS A 245 8.85 -8.39 6.82
N THR A 246 9.72 -7.41 7.08
CA THR A 246 10.89 -7.12 6.22
C THR A 246 11.92 -8.26 6.17
N SER A 247 12.12 -9.00 7.26
CA SER A 247 13.15 -10.04 7.33
C SER A 247 12.81 -11.30 6.53
N THR A 248 11.53 -11.61 6.32
CA THR A 248 11.06 -12.70 5.44
C THR A 248 11.10 -12.29 3.96
N TRP A 249 11.33 -11.02 3.65
CA TRP A 249 11.43 -10.56 2.26
C TRP A 249 12.77 -10.93 1.63
N VAL A 250 13.80 -11.17 2.44
CA VAL A 250 15.15 -11.57 2.01
C VAL A 250 15.16 -13.04 1.60
N GLU A 251 14.64 -13.32 0.41
CA GLU A 251 14.77 -14.61 -0.26
C GLU A 251 15.14 -14.40 -1.74
N GLN A 252 15.77 -15.43 -2.31
CA GLN A 252 16.35 -15.47 -3.64
C GLN A 252 15.34 -15.02 -4.73
N ASN A 253 15.84 -14.41 -5.82
CA ASN A 253 15.09 -14.00 -7.03
C ASN A 253 14.46 -12.58 -7.04
N VAL A 254 14.94 -11.64 -6.22
CA VAL A 254 14.69 -10.19 -6.44
C VAL A 254 15.87 -9.52 -7.14
N PRO A 255 15.65 -8.44 -7.93
CA PRO A 255 16.73 -7.66 -8.53
C PRO A 255 17.76 -7.21 -7.49
N SER A 256 19.03 -7.09 -7.91
CA SER A 256 20.14 -6.77 -7.00
C SER A 256 19.97 -5.45 -6.26
N TRP A 257 19.36 -4.44 -6.89
CA TRP A 257 19.06 -3.16 -6.27
C TRP A 257 18.03 -3.29 -5.13
N LEU A 258 16.98 -4.10 -5.33
CA LEU A 258 15.94 -4.34 -4.34
C LEU A 258 16.50 -5.17 -3.17
N SER A 259 17.34 -6.16 -3.48
CA SER A 259 18.05 -6.93 -2.46
C SER A 259 18.92 -6.06 -1.54
N LYS A 260 19.67 -5.10 -2.11
CA LYS A 260 20.47 -4.15 -1.32
C LYS A 260 19.60 -3.27 -0.42
N LEU A 261 18.46 -2.81 -0.93
CA LEU A 261 17.50 -2.01 -0.17
C LEU A 261 16.94 -2.82 1.02
N LEU A 262 16.47 -4.04 0.78
CA LEU A 262 15.98 -4.96 1.81
C LEU A 262 17.02 -5.20 2.92
N GLN A 263 18.29 -5.36 2.55
CA GLN A 263 19.38 -5.56 3.51
C GLN A 263 19.64 -4.33 4.36
N ALA A 264 19.60 -3.12 3.78
CA ALA A 264 19.76 -1.87 4.53
C ALA A 264 18.65 -1.68 5.57
N PHE A 265 17.39 -1.94 5.20
CA PHE A 265 16.24 -1.80 6.11
C PHE A 265 16.22 -2.86 7.23
N LYS A 266 16.72 -4.07 6.98
CA LYS A 266 16.90 -5.09 8.02
C LYS A 266 17.81 -4.63 9.17
N GLY A 267 18.81 -3.80 8.86
CA GLY A 267 19.71 -3.23 9.87
C GLY A 267 18.98 -2.25 10.81
N LEU A 268 18.01 -1.50 10.30
CA LEU A 268 17.25 -0.50 11.07
C LEU A 268 16.15 -1.14 11.93
N SER A 269 15.52 -2.23 11.46
CA SER A 269 14.45 -2.92 12.22
C SER A 269 14.98 -3.75 13.39
N LEU A 270 16.22 -4.27 13.33
CA LEU A 270 16.81 -5.06 14.42
C LEU A 270 17.36 -4.23 15.58
N ILE A 271 17.74 -2.96 15.35
CA ILE A 271 18.34 -2.09 16.39
C ILE A 271 17.29 -1.62 17.43
N ASN A 272 16.00 -1.67 17.12
CA ASN A 272 14.93 -1.14 17.97
C ASN A 272 14.01 -2.20 18.61
N ILE A 273 14.29 -3.50 18.43
CA ILE A 273 13.41 -4.61 18.89
C ILE A 273 14.00 -5.42 20.07
N TYR A 274 15.18 -5.06 20.57
CA TYR A 274 15.78 -5.66 21.76
C TYR A 274 16.06 -4.65 22.86
#